data_AF-B7PXP6-F1
#
_entry.id   AF-B7PXP6-F1
#
_cell.length_a   1.000
_cell.length_b   1.000
_cell.length_c   1.000
_cell.angle_alpha   90.00
_cell.angle_beta   90.00
_cell.angle_gamma   90.00
#
_symmetry.space_group_name_H-M   'P 1'
#
loop_
_entity.id
_entity.type
_entity.pdbx_description
1 polymer ?
#
loop_
_entity_poly.entity_id
_entity_poly.type
_entity_poly.pdbx_seq_one_letter_code
_entity_poly.pdbx_strand_id
1 'polypeptide(L)'
;LSDALYFYKQDIAKTLESRLGKLEAVTFHAELGKLREKVERITKICKHIAPNNKDLITVAKLCKSDLVSEMVREFPELQGIMGYYYAKHEGLNEEVATAIKDHYKPRGLNDNV
;
A
#
# COMPACT_ATOMS: atom_id res chain seq x y z
N LEU A 1 1.91 24.11 -3.62
CA LEU A 1 2.56 23.63 -2.36
C LEU A 1 1.54 23.40 -1.24
N SER A 2 0.50 24.24 -1.13
CA SER A 2 -0.56 24.11 -0.10
C SER A 2 -1.33 22.78 -0.16
N ASP A 3 -1.63 22.28 -1.36
CA ASP A 3 -2.58 21.17 -1.54
C ASP A 3 -1.99 19.80 -1.13
N ALA A 4 -0.73 19.53 -1.48
CA ALA A 4 -0.07 18.29 -1.07
C ALA A 4 0.07 18.20 0.46
N LEU A 5 0.44 19.29 1.14
CA LEU A 5 0.52 19.30 2.60
C LEU A 5 -0.85 19.08 3.25
N TYR A 6 -1.91 19.63 2.66
CA TYR A 6 -3.28 19.41 3.11
C TYR A 6 -3.67 17.93 3.00
N PHE A 7 -3.49 17.30 1.83
CA PHE A 7 -3.78 15.88 1.65
C PHE A 7 -2.96 14.99 2.57
N TYR A 8 -1.67 15.29 2.75
CA TYR A 8 -0.82 14.54 3.66
C TYR A 8 -1.35 14.57 5.09
N LYS A 9 -1.70 15.76 5.61
CA LYS A 9 -2.26 15.92 6.97
C LYS A 9 -3.58 15.16 7.14
N GLN A 10 -4.44 15.19 6.13
CA GLN A 10 -5.70 14.45 6.15
C GLN A 10 -5.47 12.93 6.13
N ASP A 11 -4.48 12.49 5.37
CA ASP A 11 -4.14 11.08 5.24
C ASP A 11 -3.50 10.52 6.52
N ILE A 12 -2.54 11.21 7.14
CA ILE A 12 -1.88 10.69 8.36
C ILE A 12 -2.82 10.60 9.58
N ALA A 13 -4.01 11.22 9.51
CA ALA A 13 -5.06 11.04 10.51
C ALA A 13 -5.75 9.66 10.45
N LYS A 14 -5.45 8.85 9.43
CA LYS A 14 -5.99 7.50 9.21
C LYS A 14 -4.85 6.51 9.06
N THR A 15 -4.99 5.32 9.64
CA THR A 15 -4.00 4.25 9.48
C THR A 15 -4.13 3.58 8.11
N LEU A 16 -3.07 2.94 7.62
CA LEU A 16 -3.09 2.09 6.44
C LEU A 16 -4.12 0.97 6.59
N GLU A 17 -4.21 0.36 7.78
CA GLU A 17 -5.18 -0.70 8.06
C GLU A 17 -6.64 -0.20 7.95
N SER A 18 -6.94 1.01 8.44
CA SER A 18 -8.28 1.59 8.35
C SER A 18 -8.73 1.84 6.89
N ARG A 19 -7.80 1.88 5.94
CA ARG A 19 -8.07 2.06 4.51
C ARG A 19 -8.43 0.77 3.80
N LEU A 20 -8.21 -0.40 4.39
CA LEU A 20 -8.41 -1.69 3.71
C LEU A 20 -9.83 -1.86 3.18
N GLY A 21 -10.84 -1.46 3.95
CA GLY A 21 -12.24 -1.53 3.50
C GLY A 21 -12.53 -0.67 2.25
N LYS A 22 -11.85 0.47 2.10
CA LYS A 22 -12.01 1.33 0.92
C LYS A 22 -11.52 0.67 -0.38
N LEU A 23 -10.66 -0.34 -0.29
CA LEU A 23 -10.17 -1.07 -1.47
C LEU A 23 -11.28 -1.89 -2.16
N GLU A 24 -12.41 -2.13 -1.49
CA GLU A 24 -13.58 -2.81 -2.08
C GLU A 24 -14.28 -1.94 -3.14
N ALA A 25 -14.15 -0.61 -3.04
CA ALA A 25 -14.70 0.32 -4.02
C ALA A 25 -13.86 0.35 -5.32
N VAL A 26 -12.63 -0.14 -5.31
CA VAL A 26 -11.71 -0.08 -6.45
C VAL A 26 -11.77 -1.37 -7.25
N THR A 27 -12.26 -1.32 -8.48
CA THR A 27 -12.21 -2.46 -9.40
C THR A 27 -10.77 -2.70 -9.83
N PHE A 28 -10.24 -3.91 -9.57
CA PHE A 28 -8.91 -4.30 -10.03
C PHE A 28 -8.96 -4.82 -11.47
N HIS A 29 -9.92 -5.69 -11.77
CA HIS A 29 -10.17 -6.22 -13.11
C HIS A 29 -11.60 -6.72 -13.18
N ALA A 30 -12.26 -6.65 -14.33
CA ALA A 30 -13.66 -7.07 -14.49
C ALA A 30 -13.89 -8.52 -14.02
N GLU A 31 -12.98 -9.43 -14.36
CA GLU A 31 -13.08 -10.86 -14.03
C GLU A 31 -12.37 -11.27 -12.74
N LEU A 32 -11.44 -10.44 -12.22
CA LEU A 32 -10.63 -10.78 -11.03
C LEU A 32 -11.04 -9.98 -9.78
N GLY A 33 -12.11 -9.19 -9.91
CA GLY A 33 -12.80 -8.51 -8.82
C GLY A 33 -12.16 -7.20 -8.39
N LYS A 34 -12.30 -6.93 -7.09
CA LYS A 34 -11.88 -5.70 -6.41
C LYS A 34 -10.42 -5.76 -5.99
N LEU A 35 -9.85 -4.58 -5.75
CA LEU A 35 -8.49 -4.45 -5.26
C LEU A 35 -8.32 -5.07 -3.87
N ARG A 36 -9.36 -5.01 -3.02
CA ARG A 36 -9.39 -5.73 -1.74
C ARG A 36 -9.16 -7.22 -1.91
N GLU A 37 -9.87 -7.85 -2.86
CA GLU A 37 -9.74 -9.29 -3.13
C GLU A 37 -8.34 -9.65 -3.66
N LYS A 38 -7.74 -8.77 -4.46
CA LYS A 38 -6.33 -8.92 -4.88
C LYS A 38 -5.39 -8.94 -3.67
N VAL A 39 -5.53 -7.99 -2.74
CA VAL A 39 -4.73 -7.94 -1.50
C VAL A 39 -4.89 -9.20 -0.67
N GLU A 40 -6.12 -9.72 -0.57
CA GLU A 40 -6.37 -10.98 0.14
C GLU A 40 -5.70 -12.19 -0.53
N ARG A 41 -5.72 -12.27 -1.86
CA ARG A 41 -4.98 -13.30 -2.61
C ARG A 41 -3.47 -13.20 -2.35
N ILE A 42 -2.89 -12.00 -2.42
CA ILE A 42 -1.46 -11.77 -2.12
C ILE A 42 -1.16 -12.23 -0.68
N THR A 43 -1.97 -11.82 0.29
CA THR A 43 -1.81 -12.19 1.70
C THR A 43 -1.87 -13.71 1.90
N LYS A 44 -2.80 -14.42 1.22
CA LYS A 44 -2.90 -15.88 1.25
C LYS A 44 -1.63 -16.54 0.70
N ILE A 45 -1.10 -16.05 -0.42
CA ILE A 45 0.14 -16.56 -1.01
C ILE A 45 1.32 -16.36 -0.07
N CYS A 46 1.50 -15.16 0.48
CA CYS A 46 2.58 -14.87 1.44
C CYS A 46 2.49 -15.75 2.69
N LYS A 47 1.28 -15.98 3.23
CA LYS A 47 1.06 -16.91 4.34
C LYS A 47 1.41 -18.35 3.99
N HIS A 48 1.17 -18.78 2.75
CA HIS A 48 1.51 -20.12 2.31
C HIS A 48 3.03 -20.30 2.18
N ILE A 49 3.72 -19.32 1.60
CA ILE A 49 5.17 -19.39 1.35
C ILE A 49 5.99 -19.22 2.64
N ALA A 50 5.59 -18.30 3.52
CA ALA A 50 6.32 -18.00 4.75
C ALA A 50 5.35 -17.74 5.92
N PRO A 51 4.67 -18.77 6.45
CA PRO A 51 3.60 -18.62 7.45
C PRO A 51 4.05 -17.94 8.74
N ASN A 52 5.32 -18.07 9.12
CA ASN A 52 5.88 -17.52 10.35
C ASN A 52 6.46 -16.10 10.16
N ASN A 53 6.55 -15.60 8.92
CA ASN A 53 7.06 -14.26 8.65
C ASN A 53 5.93 -13.21 8.80
N LYS A 54 5.77 -12.71 10.03
CA LYS A 54 4.73 -11.73 10.39
C LYS A 54 4.88 -10.42 9.61
N ASP A 55 6.11 -10.01 9.31
CA ASP A 55 6.40 -8.76 8.61
C ASP A 55 5.95 -8.87 7.15
N LEU A 56 6.28 -9.97 6.47
CA LEU A 56 5.80 -10.24 5.12
C LEU A 56 4.26 -10.25 5.06
N ILE A 57 3.60 -10.86 6.04
CA ILE A 57 2.13 -10.90 6.10
C ILE A 57 1.56 -9.49 6.31
N THR A 58 2.21 -8.66 7.12
CA THR A 58 1.84 -7.25 7.32
C THR A 58 2.00 -6.44 6.04
N VAL A 59 3.15 -6.57 5.35
CA VAL A 59 3.40 -5.95 4.04
C VAL A 59 2.31 -6.35 3.05
N ALA A 60 2.05 -7.65 2.91
CA ALA A 60 1.06 -8.17 1.97
C ALA A 60 -0.35 -7.62 2.19
N LYS A 61 -0.74 -7.39 3.45
CA LYS A 61 -2.03 -6.78 3.78
C LYS A 61 -2.06 -5.30 3.42
N LEU A 62 -1.00 -4.57 3.72
CA LEU A 62 -1.01 -3.11 3.68
C LEU A 62 -0.52 -2.51 2.37
N CYS A 63 0.16 -3.28 1.51
CA CYS A 63 0.92 -2.79 0.36
C CYS A 63 0.14 -1.96 -0.67
N LYS A 64 -1.20 -2.10 -0.72
CA LYS A 64 -2.06 -1.34 -1.65
C LYS A 64 -2.93 -0.28 -0.98
N SER A 65 -2.80 -0.09 0.33
CA SER A 65 -3.72 0.74 1.11
C SER A 65 -3.58 2.22 0.79
N ASP A 66 -2.43 2.64 0.27
CA ASP A 66 -2.16 4.02 -0.14
C ASP A 66 -2.93 4.41 -1.40
N LEU A 67 -3.32 3.47 -2.27
CA LEU A 67 -4.09 3.74 -3.50
C LEU A 67 -5.46 4.41 -3.27
N VAL A 68 -5.94 4.42 -2.04
CA VAL A 68 -7.21 5.05 -1.63
C VAL A 68 -7.00 6.20 -0.64
N SER A 69 -5.76 6.71 -0.55
CA SER A 69 -5.42 7.96 0.12
C SER A 69 -5.77 9.15 -0.78
N GLU A 70 -5.99 10.32 -0.19
CA GLU A 70 -6.29 11.52 -0.98
C GLU A 70 -5.04 11.96 -1.77
N MET A 71 -3.85 11.83 -1.17
CA MET A 71 -2.59 12.13 -1.86
C MET A 71 -2.40 11.30 -3.13
N VAL A 72 -2.62 9.98 -3.09
CA VAL A 72 -2.37 9.11 -4.25
C VAL A 72 -3.50 9.22 -5.27
N ARG A 73 -4.71 9.59 -4.85
CA ARG A 73 -5.79 9.94 -5.78
C ARG A 73 -5.44 11.16 -6.62
N GLU A 74 -4.87 12.19 -5.99
CA GLU A 74 -4.42 13.40 -6.68
C GLU A 74 -3.11 13.18 -7.47
N PHE A 75 -2.18 12.42 -6.90
CA PHE A 75 -0.84 12.17 -7.45
C PHE A 75 -0.56 10.66 -7.56
N PRO A 76 -1.09 9.96 -8.59
CA PRO A 76 -0.97 8.51 -8.74
C PRO A 76 0.48 7.99 -8.83
N GLU A 77 1.43 8.83 -9.26
CA GLU A 77 2.85 8.53 -9.31
C GLU A 77 3.47 8.29 -7.93
N LEU A 78 2.84 8.81 -6.87
CA LEU A 78 3.30 8.65 -5.49
C LEU A 78 2.83 7.34 -4.85
N GLN A 79 2.16 6.46 -5.58
CA GLN A 79 1.84 5.11 -5.09
C GLN A 79 3.11 4.37 -4.64
N GLY A 80 3.02 3.56 -3.61
CA GLY A 80 4.12 2.95 -2.87
C GLY A 80 4.94 3.94 -2.04
N ILE A 81 5.28 5.12 -2.58
CA ILE A 81 6.04 6.15 -1.86
C ILE A 81 5.22 6.67 -0.67
N MET A 82 3.95 6.99 -0.89
CA MET A 82 3.06 7.39 0.21
C MET A 82 2.79 6.25 1.17
N GLY A 83 2.65 5.01 0.67
CA GLY A 83 2.58 3.82 1.52
C GLY A 83 3.75 3.72 2.51
N TYR A 84 4.97 4.01 2.07
CA TYR A 84 6.15 4.09 2.96
C TYR A 84 6.00 5.18 4.01
N TYR A 85 5.70 6.42 3.61
CA TYR A 85 5.62 7.52 4.57
C TYR A 85 4.49 7.33 5.59
N TYR A 86 3.35 6.78 5.18
CA TYR A 86 2.27 6.43 6.10
C TYR A 86 2.68 5.31 7.06
N ALA A 87 3.33 4.24 6.56
CA ALA A 87 3.84 3.16 7.39
C ALA A 87 4.86 3.66 8.43
N LYS A 88 5.78 4.56 8.01
CA LYS A 88 6.74 5.21 8.90
C LYS A 88 6.06 6.09 9.95
N HIS A 89 5.06 6.87 9.54
CA HIS A 89 4.28 7.71 10.46
C HIS A 89 3.52 6.87 11.50
N GLU A 90 3.03 5.69 11.13
CA GLU A 90 2.38 4.72 12.02
C GLU A 90 3.35 3.94 12.92
N GLY A 91 4.67 4.15 12.77
CA GLY A 91 5.69 3.47 13.58
C GLY A 91 5.99 2.03 13.14
N LEU A 92 5.61 1.63 11.91
CA LEU A 92 6.02 0.34 11.37
C LEU A 92 7.54 0.30 11.14
N ASN A 93 8.11 -0.91 11.25
CA ASN A 93 9.55 -1.09 11.09
C ASN A 93 10.02 -0.71 9.67
N GLU A 94 11.31 -0.40 9.52
CA GLU A 94 11.87 0.10 8.26
C GLU A 94 11.73 -0.90 7.11
N GLU A 95 11.90 -2.19 7.40
CA GLU A 95 11.81 -3.25 6.40
C GLU A 95 10.40 -3.38 5.84
N VAL A 96 9.36 -3.33 6.70
CA VAL A 96 7.95 -3.34 6.31
C VAL A 96 7.61 -2.10 5.48
N ALA A 97 8.00 -0.91 5.94
CA ALA A 97 7.74 0.32 5.19
C ALA A 97 8.41 0.29 3.82
N THR A 98 9.67 -0.16 3.76
CA THR A 98 10.44 -0.27 2.51
C THR A 98 9.81 -1.28 1.57
N ALA A 99 9.41 -2.46 2.07
CA ALA A 99 8.75 -3.48 1.25
C ALA A 99 7.37 -3.03 0.74
N ILE A 100 6.62 -2.24 1.51
CA ILE A 100 5.38 -1.59 1.05
C ILE A 100 5.65 -0.67 -0.13
N LYS A 101 6.77 0.07 -0.17
CA LYS A 101 7.13 0.90 -1.34
C LYS A 101 7.61 0.07 -2.52
N ASP A 102 8.50 -0.88 -2.24
CA ASP A 102 9.33 -1.54 -3.25
C ASP A 102 8.64 -2.73 -3.92
N HIS A 103 7.52 -3.23 -3.41
CA HIS A 103 6.76 -4.29 -4.11
C HIS A 103 6.20 -3.85 -5.49
N TYR A 104 6.26 -2.56 -5.81
CA TYR A 104 5.93 -2.03 -7.14
C TYR A 104 7.10 -2.13 -8.14
N LYS A 105 8.29 -2.50 -7.67
CA LYS A 105 9.48 -2.58 -8.51
C LYS A 105 9.53 -3.87 -9.33
N PRO A 106 10.18 -3.85 -10.51
CA PRO A 106 10.63 -2.63 -11.20
C PRO A 106 9.43 -1.89 -11.81
N ARG A 107 9.36 -0.57 -11.61
CA ARG A 107 8.35 0.30 -12.25
C ARG A 107 8.68 0.61 -13.71
N GLY A 108 9.92 0.39 -14.11
CA GLY A 108 10.42 0.59 -15.46
C GLY A 108 11.88 0.15 -15.59
N LEU A 109 12.44 0.33 -16.79
CA LEU A 109 13.80 -0.12 -17.13
C LEU A 109 14.92 0.54 -16.30
N ASN A 110 14.65 1.70 -15.70
CA ASN A 110 15.61 2.47 -14.91
C ASN A 110 15.49 2.24 -13.40
N ASP A 111 14.66 1.28 -12.96
CA ASP A 111 14.46 1.02 -11.53
C ASP A 111 15.59 0.16 -10.96
N ASN A 112 16.03 0.48 -9.75
CA ASN A 112 17.06 -0.28 -9.05
C ASN A 112 16.40 -1.42 -8.25
N VAL A 113 16.69 -2.67 -8.65
CA VAL A 113 16.21 -3.93 -8.03
C VAL A 113 17.32 -4.57 -7.23
#